data_AF-A0A962I0W4-F1
#
_entry.id   AF-A0A962I0W4-F1
#
_cell.length_a   1.000
_cell.length_b   1.000
_cell.length_c   1.000
_cell.angle_alpha   90.00
_cell.angle_beta   90.00
_cell.angle_gamma   90.00
#
_symmetry.space_group_name_H-M   'P 1'
#
loop_
_entity.id
_entity.type
_entity.pdbx_description
1 polymer ?
#
loop_
_entity_poly.entity_id
_entity_poly.type
_entity_poly.pdbx_seq_one_letter_code
_entity_poly.pdbx_strand_id
1 'polypeptide(L)'
;MKTPERIWLVKTEPDVFSIEDLEKRGREGWDGVRNYQARNTLRDEMQPGDPVLVYHSSCAVPGAVGLARVDSAALPDPSQFDPGSDYHD
;
A
#
# COMPACT_ATOMS: atom_id res chain seq x y z
N MET A 1 23.39 14.83 9.02
CA MET A 1 23.31 13.39 8.72
C MET A 1 22.02 13.15 7.95
N LYS A 2 22.04 12.48 6.80
CA LYS A 2 20.80 11.99 6.18
C LYS A 2 20.21 10.94 7.13
N THR A 3 18.93 11.06 7.46
CA THR A 3 18.18 10.01 8.14
C THR A 3 18.33 8.71 7.33
N PRO A 4 18.55 7.54 7.94
CA PRO A 4 18.58 6.30 7.18
C PRO A 4 17.25 6.13 6.43
N GLU A 5 17.34 5.83 5.13
CA GLU A 5 16.19 5.61 4.27
C GLU A 5 15.39 4.42 4.81
N ARG A 6 14.14 4.66 5.24
CA ARG A 6 13.24 3.57 5.62
C ARG A 6 12.71 2.94 4.34
N ILE A 7 12.71 1.61 4.31
CA ILE A 7 12.17 0.83 3.20
C ILE A 7 10.97 0.08 3.72
N TRP A 8 9.88 0.14 2.96
CA TRP A 8 8.61 -0.47 3.34
C TRP A 8 8.33 -1.71 2.51
N LEU A 9 7.49 -2.60 3.03
CA LEU A 9 6.90 -3.69 2.27
C LEU A 9 5.39 -3.62 2.45
N VAL A 10 4.66 -3.56 1.34
CA VAL A 10 3.20 -3.61 1.32
C VAL A 10 2.74 -4.88 0.62
N LYS A 11 1.59 -5.41 1.04
CA LYS A 11 1.04 -6.66 0.52
C LYS A 11 -0.25 -6.39 -0.23
N THR A 12 -0.39 -6.99 -1.40
CA THR A 12 -1.61 -6.96 -2.20
C THR A 12 -1.85 -8.35 -2.80
N GLU A 13 -3.11 -8.70 -3.02
CA GLU A 13 -3.47 -9.91 -3.74
C GLU A 13 -3.51 -9.58 -5.23
N PRO A 14 -2.77 -10.29 -6.10
CA PRO A 14 -2.64 -9.93 -7.51
C PRO A 14 -3.97 -9.94 -8.27
N ASP A 15 -4.95 -10.73 -7.82
CA ASP A 15 -6.28 -10.79 -8.44
C ASP A 15 -7.17 -9.59 -8.05
N VAL A 16 -6.81 -8.86 -6.99
CA VAL A 16 -7.49 -7.63 -6.54
C VAL A 16 -6.77 -6.40 -7.08
N PHE A 17 -5.45 -6.34 -6.87
CA PHE A 17 -4.61 -5.25 -7.37
C PHE A 17 -3.16 -5.72 -7.54
N SER A 18 -2.71 -5.83 -8.79
CA SER A 18 -1.36 -6.32 -9.14
C SER A 18 -0.32 -5.18 -9.26
N ILE A 19 0.96 -5.54 -9.43
CA ILE A 19 2.01 -4.54 -9.69
C ILE A 19 1.86 -3.96 -11.11
N GLU A 20 1.37 -4.77 -12.04
CA GLU A 20 1.04 -4.38 -13.40
C GLU A 20 -0.14 -3.39 -13.44
N ASP A 21 -1.11 -3.53 -12.53
CA ASP A 21 -2.20 -2.56 -12.39
C ASP A 21 -1.67 -1.22 -11.88
N LEU A 22 -0.77 -1.24 -10.88
CA LEU A 22 -0.09 -0.04 -10.41
C LEU A 22 0.73 0.62 -11.52
N GLU A 23 1.48 -0.15 -12.31
CA GLU A 23 2.25 0.38 -13.44
C GLU A 23 1.35 1.06 -14.48
N LYS A 24 0.21 0.43 -14.83
CA LYS A 24 -0.76 0.99 -15.79
C LYS A 24 -1.43 2.27 -15.26
N ARG A 25 -1.76 2.34 -13.98
CA ARG A 25 -2.40 3.52 -13.35
C ARG A 25 -1.40 4.64 -13.06
N GLY A 26 -0.14 4.30 -12.85
CA GLY A 26 0.96 5.22 -12.50
C GLY A 26 0.97 5.65 -11.03
N ARG A 27 -0.20 5.76 -10.38
CA ARG A 27 -0.34 5.97 -8.94
C ARG A 27 -1.66 5.38 -8.45
N GLU A 28 -1.71 5.02 -7.18
CA GLU A 28 -2.92 4.49 -6.54
C GLU A 28 -2.96 4.81 -5.04
N GLY A 29 -4.15 4.94 -4.48
CA GLY A 29 -4.35 4.98 -3.03
C GLY A 29 -4.16 3.59 -2.41
N TRP A 30 -3.39 3.51 -1.31
CA TRP A 30 -3.23 2.25 -0.58
C TRP A 30 -4.33 2.10 0.49
N ASP A 31 -5.51 1.67 0.04
CA ASP A 31 -6.72 1.54 0.85
C ASP A 31 -6.89 0.13 1.48
N GLY A 32 -8.04 -0.12 2.13
CA GLY A 32 -8.41 -1.43 2.66
C GLY A 32 -7.65 -1.87 3.91
N VAL A 33 -6.75 -1.04 4.44
CA VAL A 33 -5.96 -1.37 5.65
C VAL A 33 -6.86 -1.27 6.89
N ARG A 34 -7.21 -2.41 7.48
CA ARG A 34 -8.00 -2.53 8.72
C ARG A 34 -7.20 -3.04 9.93
N ASN A 35 -5.88 -3.12 9.78
CA ASN A 35 -4.98 -3.42 10.90
C ASN A 35 -4.46 -2.13 11.54
N TYR A 36 -4.68 -1.94 12.84
CA TYR A 36 -4.28 -0.73 13.57
C TYR A 36 -2.78 -0.44 13.51
N GLN A 37 -1.92 -1.46 13.61
CA GLN A 37 -0.48 -1.27 13.56
C GLN A 37 -0.04 -0.82 12.16
N ALA A 38 -0.50 -1.52 11.11
CA ALA A 38 -0.21 -1.16 9.73
C ALA A 38 -0.71 0.26 9.42
N ARG A 39 -1.94 0.60 9.81
CA ARG A 39 -2.50 1.95 9.66
C ARG A 39 -1.62 3.01 10.32
N ASN A 40 -1.18 2.76 11.56
CA ASN A 40 -0.32 3.71 12.26
C ASN A 40 1.03 3.86 11.56
N THR A 41 1.62 2.77 11.04
CA THR A 41 2.85 2.85 10.24
C THR A 41 2.66 3.66 8.95
N LEU A 42 1.56 3.45 8.21
CA LEU A 42 1.23 4.25 7.02
C LEU A 42 1.08 5.75 7.36
N ARG A 43 0.42 6.06 8.48
CA ARG A 43 0.11 7.44 8.89
C ARG A 43 1.30 8.19 9.49
N ASP A 44 2.02 7.54 10.40
CA ASP A 44 2.97 8.19 11.29
C ASP A 44 4.42 8.08 10.80
N GLU A 45 4.72 7.06 9.98
CA GLU A 45 6.11 6.72 9.67
C GLU A 45 6.47 6.82 8.18
N MET A 46 5.57 6.41 7.28
CA MET A 46 5.80 6.53 5.83
C MET A 46 5.85 8.00 5.38
N GLN A 47 6.85 8.34 4.59
CA GLN A 47 7.03 9.67 4.02
C GLN A 47 7.07 9.65 2.49
N PRO A 48 6.55 10.69 1.81
CA PRO A 48 6.69 10.81 0.36
C PRO A 48 8.14 10.63 -0.11
N GLY A 49 8.34 9.79 -1.11
CA GLY A 49 9.63 9.42 -1.68
C GLY A 49 10.24 8.14 -1.10
N ASP A 50 9.75 7.65 0.04
CA ASP A 50 10.23 6.39 0.64
C ASP A 50 10.04 5.22 -0.35
N PRO A 51 11.04 4.33 -0.52
CA PRO A 51 10.93 3.15 -1.34
C PRO A 51 9.99 2.11 -0.72
N VAL A 52 9.20 1.46 -1.57
CA VAL A 52 8.22 0.44 -1.19
C VAL A 52 8.45 -0.82 -2.03
N LEU A 53 8.62 -1.96 -1.39
CA LEU A 53 8.54 -3.27 -2.02
C LEU A 53 7.07 -3.70 -2.09
N VAL A 54 6.59 -4.02 -3.28
CA VAL A 54 5.25 -4.59 -3.48
C VAL A 54 5.35 -6.11 -3.42
N TYR A 55 4.59 -6.71 -2.51
CA TYR A 55 4.56 -8.16 -2.28
C TYR A 55 3.21 -8.73 -2.68
N HIS A 56 3.18 -9.68 -3.61
CA HIS A 56 1.99 -10.44 -3.92
C HIS A 56 1.75 -11.51 -2.84
N SER A 57 0.61 -11.43 -2.16
CA SER A 57 0.16 -12.38 -1.14
C SER A 57 -1.07 -13.18 -1.58
N SER A 58 -1.40 -14.22 -0.82
CA SER A 58 -2.61 -15.05 -1.03
C SER A 58 -2.79 -15.62 -2.44
N CYS A 59 -1.70 -15.78 -3.20
CA CYS A 59 -1.71 -16.29 -4.56
C CYS A 59 -0.85 -17.55 -4.69
N ALA A 60 -0.88 -18.18 -5.87
CA ALA A 60 -0.14 -19.41 -6.14
C ALA A 60 1.40 -19.26 -6.00
N VAL A 61 1.92 -18.07 -6.32
CA VAL A 61 3.35 -17.75 -6.25
C VAL A 61 3.55 -16.45 -5.46
N PRO A 62 3.62 -16.50 -4.12
CA PRO A 62 3.80 -15.31 -3.31
C PRO A 62 5.26 -14.81 -3.35
N GLY A 63 5.46 -13.50 -3.34
CA GLY A 63 6.79 -12.92 -3.42
C GLY A 63 6.82 -11.41 -3.59
N ALA A 64 8.01 -10.82 -3.42
CA ALA A 64 8.24 -9.44 -3.81
C ALA A 64 8.32 -9.36 -5.34
N VAL A 65 7.47 -8.54 -5.95
CA VAL A 65 7.27 -8.50 -7.41
C VAL A 65 7.69 -7.18 -8.05
N GLY A 66 7.90 -6.14 -7.25
CA GLY A 66 8.29 -4.84 -7.78
C GLY A 66 8.64 -3.81 -6.72
N LEU A 67 9.03 -2.64 -7.21
CA LEU A 67 9.35 -1.46 -6.41
C LEU A 67 8.38 -0.33 -6.77
N ALA A 68 7.95 0.39 -5.75
CA ALA A 68 7.18 1.61 -5.83
C ALA A 68 7.79 2.67 -4.90
N ARG A 69 7.17 3.85 -4.85
CA ARG A 69 7.50 4.90 -3.90
C ARG A 69 6.23 5.44 -3.27
N VAL A 70 6.31 5.87 -2.02
CA VAL A 70 5.22 6.62 -1.39
C VAL A 70 5.04 7.93 -2.14
N ASP A 71 3.86 8.15 -2.72
CA ASP A 71 3.55 9.36 -3.51
C ASP A 71 3.11 10.54 -2.64
N SER A 72 2.38 10.26 -1.55
CA SER A 72 1.83 11.30 -0.66
C SER A 72 1.74 10.82 0.79
N ALA A 73 1.51 11.76 1.72
CA ALA A 73 1.20 11.44 3.10
C ALA A 73 -0.14 10.70 3.20
N ALA A 74 -0.38 10.00 4.32
CA ALA A 74 -1.61 9.25 4.51
C ALA A 74 -2.87 10.15 4.41
N LEU A 75 -3.87 9.64 3.68
CA LEU A 75 -5.18 10.24 3.53
C LEU A 75 -6.24 9.33 4.18
N PRO A 76 -7.41 9.87 4.57
CA PRO A 76 -8.54 9.04 4.94
C PRO A 76 -8.89 8.07 3.82
N ASP A 77 -8.98 6.79 4.14
CA ASP A 77 -9.41 5.76 3.20
C ASP A 77 -10.88 5.98 2.83
N PRO A 78 -11.22 6.33 1.57
CA PRO A 78 -12.60 6.61 1.18
C PRO A 78 -13.49 5.36 1.28
N SER A 79 -12.91 4.17 1.15
CA SER A 79 -13.63 2.89 1.18
C SER A 79 -14.25 2.59 2.55
N GLN A 80 -13.77 3.23 3.62
CA GLN A 80 -14.34 3.08 4.97
C GLN A 80 -15.76 3.68 5.06
N PHE A 81 -16.07 4.69 4.24
CA PHE A 81 -17.34 5.42 4.27
C PHE A 81 -18.35 4.95 3.21
N ASP A 82 -17.97 4.00 2.35
CA ASP A 82 -18.81 3.51 1.25
C ASP A 82 -19.48 2.17 1.64
N PRO A 83 -20.80 2.12 1.88
CA PRO A 83 -21.50 0.89 2.26
C PRO A 83 -21.44 -0.23 1.22
N GLY A 84 -21.08 0.08 -0.04
CA GLY A 84 -20.88 -0.92 -1.09
C GLY A 84 -19.48 -1.54 -1.11
N SER A 85 -18.55 -1.03 -0.31
CA SER A 85 -17.18 -1.51 -0.23
C SER A 85 -17.07 -2.76 0.67
N ASP A 86 -16.25 -3.73 0.25
CA ASP A 86 -15.84 -4.85 1.10
C ASP A 86 -15.08 -4.41 2.36
N TYR A 87 -14.62 -3.15 2.38
CA TYR A 87 -13.88 -2.54 3.48
C TYR A 87 -14.67 -1.46 4.25
N HIS A 88 -15.99 -1.36 4.06
CA HIS A 88 -16.83 -0.45 4.85
C HIS A 88 -16.72 -0.72 6.36
N ASP A 89 -16.71 0.34 7.18
CA ASP A 89 -16.68 0.27 8.66
C ASP A 89 -17.73 1.24 9.26
#